data_AF-A0A6L5YIB2-F1
#
_entry.id   AF-A0A6L5YIB2-F1
#
_cell.length_a   1.000
_cell.length_b   1.000
_cell.length_c   1.000
_cell.angle_alpha   90.00
_cell.angle_beta   90.00
_cell.angle_gamma   90.00
#
_symmetry.space_group_name_H-M   'P 1'
#
loop_
_entity.id
_entity.type
_entity.pdbx_description
1 polymer ?
#
loop_
_entity_poly.entity_id
_entity_poly.type
_entity_poly.pdbx_seq_one_letter_code
_entity_poly.pdbx_strand_id
1 'polypeptide(L)'
;MKTTLRWQWRTSGSGSARRFRGSPENRGFPDPESERRCSMADMVNGYEIRWAEDKDWIPAMHMIWKTFLKYEAVDYTEEGIRNFHEFITDEHLYKSFRQGRYQMMVALDGARIIGAASVRNYNHLSLLFVDEEYHHRGVGRSLMGRMCEYLKKEAGERYMSLKAAPYAVDFYRKLGFHAVHEEEAFSGIRVTPMEKFL
;
A
#
# COMPACT_ATOMS: atom_id res chain seq x y z
N MET A 1 -5.41 -26.84 -22.58
CA MET A 1 -6.64 -26.27 -21.98
C MET A 1 -6.21 -25.28 -20.92
N LYS A 2 -6.46 -23.99 -21.13
CA LYS A 2 -6.05 -22.89 -20.23
C LYS A 2 -7.17 -22.64 -19.22
N THR A 3 -6.91 -22.87 -17.94
CA THR A 3 -7.86 -22.60 -16.85
C THR A 3 -7.61 -21.18 -16.35
N THR A 4 -8.45 -20.25 -16.78
CA THR A 4 -8.48 -18.87 -16.29
C THR A 4 -9.21 -18.84 -14.95
N LEU A 5 -8.49 -18.70 -13.83
CA LEU A 5 -9.09 -18.49 -12.51
C LEU A 5 -9.51 -17.03 -12.37
N ARG A 6 -10.80 -16.81 -12.52
CA ARG A 6 -11.55 -15.57 -12.39
C ARG A 6 -11.89 -15.37 -10.92
N TRP A 7 -11.26 -14.41 -10.25
CA TRP A 7 -11.60 -14.03 -8.87
C TRP A 7 -12.93 -13.26 -8.85
N GLN A 8 -14.04 -13.98 -8.67
CA GLN A 8 -15.36 -13.42 -8.37
C GLN A 8 -15.72 -13.76 -6.93
N TRP A 9 -15.97 -12.76 -6.10
CA TRP A 9 -16.75 -12.92 -4.87
C TRP A 9 -18.17 -12.37 -5.10
N ARG A 10 -19.14 -13.26 -4.94
CA ARG A 10 -20.60 -13.06 -4.82
C ARG A 10 -20.98 -14.03 -3.66
N THR A 11 -21.86 -13.74 -2.70
CA THR A 11 -23.20 -13.14 -2.74
C THR A 11 -23.61 -12.68 -1.30
N SER A 12 -24.32 -11.56 -1.16
CA SER A 12 -25.77 -11.42 -0.80
C SER A 12 -26.11 -11.20 0.69
N GLY A 13 -26.81 -10.09 0.96
CA GLY A 13 -27.52 -9.83 2.23
C GLY A 13 -28.13 -8.42 2.23
N SER A 14 -29.46 -8.35 2.19
CA SER A 14 -30.31 -7.17 2.02
C SER A 14 -30.19 -6.10 3.12
N GLY A 15 -30.13 -4.81 2.71
CA GLY A 15 -30.29 -3.68 3.63
C GLY A 15 -30.24 -2.32 2.93
N SER A 16 -31.42 -1.72 2.71
CA SER A 16 -31.67 -0.27 2.65
C SER A 16 -30.71 0.57 1.79
N ALA A 17 -31.14 0.85 0.56
CA ALA A 17 -30.53 1.82 -0.35
C ALA A 17 -30.47 3.24 0.26
N ARG A 18 -29.28 3.67 0.70
CA ARG A 18 -28.94 5.09 0.80
C ARG A 18 -28.17 5.48 -0.45
N ARG A 19 -28.77 6.36 -1.27
CA ARG A 19 -28.17 6.96 -2.46
C ARG A 19 -26.91 7.71 -2.05
N PHE A 20 -25.73 7.20 -2.39
CA PHE A 20 -24.51 7.98 -2.47
C PHE A 20 -24.28 8.36 -3.93
N ARG A 21 -24.29 9.67 -4.21
CA ARG A 21 -23.90 10.24 -5.51
C ARG A 21 -22.37 10.24 -5.59
N GLY A 22 -21.86 9.85 -6.76
CA GLY A 22 -20.47 9.99 -7.15
C GLY A 22 -20.05 8.86 -8.08
N SER A 23 -20.18 9.07 -9.39
CA SER A 23 -19.72 8.10 -10.39
C SER A 23 -18.19 7.89 -10.27
N PRO A 24 -17.66 6.65 -10.41
CA PRO A 24 -16.27 6.34 -10.02
C PRO A 24 -15.18 6.66 -11.05
N GLU A 25 -15.53 7.23 -12.20
CA GLU A 25 -14.71 7.07 -13.41
C GLU A 25 -13.64 8.14 -13.65
N ASN A 26 -13.37 9.06 -12.71
CA ASN A 26 -12.45 10.18 -12.97
C ASN A 26 -11.55 10.57 -11.79
N ARG A 27 -11.05 9.60 -11.02
CA ARG A 27 -10.07 9.84 -9.94
C ARG A 27 -8.65 9.57 -10.45
N GLY A 28 -8.11 10.52 -11.22
CA GLY A 28 -6.68 10.57 -11.53
C GLY A 28 -5.84 10.91 -10.29
N PHE A 29 -4.52 10.92 -10.43
CA PHE A 29 -3.61 11.48 -9.42
C PHE A 29 -4.11 12.86 -8.96
N PRO A 30 -3.97 13.21 -7.67
CA PRO A 30 -4.40 14.52 -7.20
C PRO A 30 -3.66 15.64 -7.91
N ASP A 31 -4.31 16.80 -7.97
CA ASP A 31 -3.84 18.00 -8.67
C ASP A 31 -2.37 18.34 -8.30
N PRO A 32 -1.46 18.58 -9.27
CA PRO A 32 -0.07 18.95 -9.00
C PRO A 32 0.12 20.20 -8.12
N GLU A 33 -0.89 21.04 -7.93
CA GLU A 33 -0.84 22.13 -6.93
C GLU A 33 -0.94 21.63 -5.48
N SER A 34 -1.54 20.47 -5.24
CA SER A 34 -1.56 19.80 -3.93
C SER A 34 -0.18 19.23 -3.55
N GLU A 35 0.65 18.92 -4.55
CA GLU A 35 1.99 18.33 -4.41
C GLU A 35 3.03 19.32 -3.89
N ARG A 36 2.83 20.64 -4.11
CA ARG A 36 3.77 21.69 -3.65
C ARG A 36 3.77 21.91 -2.14
N ARG A 37 2.90 21.23 -1.39
CA ARG A 37 2.94 21.21 0.07
C ARG A 37 3.60 19.93 0.55
N CYS A 38 4.92 19.85 0.38
CA CYS A 38 5.75 19.04 1.25
C CYS A 38 5.51 19.54 2.69
N SER A 39 5.14 18.66 3.63
CA SER A 39 4.93 19.11 5.00
C SER A 39 6.28 19.54 5.57
N MET A 40 6.32 20.61 6.38
CA MET A 40 7.55 21.02 7.07
C MET A 40 8.18 19.85 7.86
N ALA A 41 7.37 18.86 8.28
CA ALA A 41 7.84 17.68 9.01
C ALA A 41 8.65 16.70 8.16
N ASP A 42 8.37 16.58 6.86
CA ASP A 42 9.13 15.70 5.96
C ASP A 42 10.54 16.27 5.71
N MET A 43 10.64 17.59 5.53
CA MET A 43 11.91 18.32 5.40
C MET A 43 12.80 18.25 6.65
N VAL A 44 12.23 18.00 7.84
CA VAL A 44 13.00 17.86 9.09
C VAL A 44 13.77 16.53 9.15
N ASN A 45 13.30 15.49 8.46
CA ASN A 45 13.88 14.15 8.55
C ASN A 45 14.87 13.81 7.41
N GLY A 46 15.19 14.77 6.55
CA GLY A 46 16.16 14.60 5.47
C GLY A 46 15.67 13.75 4.29
N TYR A 47 14.37 13.51 4.17
CA TYR A 47 13.76 12.82 3.03
C TYR A 47 12.46 13.49 2.59
N GLU A 48 12.12 13.34 1.32
CA GLU A 48 10.87 13.84 0.73
C GLU A 48 9.85 12.72 0.60
N ILE A 49 8.56 13.00 0.79
CA ILE A 49 7.47 12.10 0.41
C ILE A 49 6.62 12.77 -0.66
N ARG A 50 6.45 12.08 -1.80
CA ARG A 50 5.62 12.51 -2.92
C ARG A 50 4.93 11.34 -3.61
N TRP A 51 4.00 11.64 -4.50
CA TRP A 51 3.45 10.63 -5.40
C TRP A 51 4.56 10.08 -6.30
N ALA A 52 4.51 8.78 -6.54
CA ALA A 52 5.43 8.10 -7.43
C ALA A 52 5.16 8.48 -8.89
N GLU A 53 6.22 8.79 -9.61
CA GLU A 53 6.21 8.98 -11.06
C GLU A 53 6.58 7.66 -11.76
N ASP A 54 6.39 7.61 -13.08
CA ASP A 54 6.73 6.44 -13.91
C ASP A 54 8.18 5.96 -13.69
N LYS A 55 9.12 6.92 -13.56
CA LYS A 55 10.55 6.66 -13.32
C LYS A 55 10.85 5.99 -11.96
N ASP A 56 9.96 6.14 -10.98
CA ASP A 56 10.16 5.63 -9.62
C ASP A 56 9.71 4.18 -9.48
N TRP A 57 8.89 3.67 -10.41
CA TRP A 57 8.30 2.33 -10.33
C TRP A 57 9.35 1.23 -10.19
N ILE A 58 10.33 1.19 -11.10
CA ILE A 58 11.36 0.15 -11.11
C ILE A 58 12.23 0.23 -9.84
N PRO A 59 12.79 1.41 -9.45
CA PRO A 59 13.53 1.54 -8.19
C PRO A 59 12.70 1.14 -6.95
N ALA A 60 11.42 1.52 -6.89
CA ALA A 60 10.54 1.16 -5.78
C ALA A 60 10.31 -0.35 -5.69
N MET A 61 9.97 -1.01 -6.80
CA MET A 61 9.78 -2.47 -6.83
C MET A 61 11.06 -3.22 -6.45
N HIS A 62 12.22 -2.74 -6.89
CA HIS A 62 13.50 -3.34 -6.50
C HIS A 62 13.79 -3.22 -5.00
N MET A 63 13.56 -2.04 -4.40
CA MET A 63 13.71 -1.83 -2.95
C MET A 63 12.71 -2.68 -2.15
N ILE A 64 11.46 -2.77 -2.60
CA ILE A 64 10.42 -3.62 -2.00
C ILE A 64 10.87 -5.08 -2.00
N TRP A 65 11.32 -5.59 -3.15
CA TRP A 65 11.77 -6.98 -3.28
C TRP A 65 12.95 -7.31 -2.38
N LYS A 66 13.98 -6.44 -2.39
CA LYS A 66 15.16 -6.59 -1.52
C LYS A 66 14.76 -6.65 -0.04
N THR A 67 13.86 -5.75 0.38
CA THR A 67 13.41 -5.68 1.78
C THR A 67 12.56 -6.89 2.15
N PHE A 68 11.64 -7.30 1.27
CA PHE A 68 10.81 -8.49 1.47
C PHE A 68 11.65 -9.76 1.68
N LEU A 69 12.65 -9.99 0.83
CA LEU A 69 13.54 -11.15 0.94
C LEU A 69 14.29 -11.20 2.28
N LYS A 70 14.63 -10.04 2.84
CA LYS A 70 15.38 -9.98 4.09
C LYS A 70 14.51 -10.14 5.34
N TYR A 71 13.30 -9.58 5.35
CA TYR A 71 12.49 -9.46 6.56
C TYR A 71 11.24 -10.35 6.59
N GLU A 72 10.71 -10.73 5.44
CA GLU A 72 9.44 -11.48 5.37
C GLU A 72 9.60 -12.89 4.82
N ALA A 73 10.54 -13.11 3.88
CA ALA A 73 10.67 -14.40 3.20
C ALA A 73 10.96 -15.58 4.16
N VAL A 74 11.58 -15.33 5.32
CA VAL A 74 11.83 -16.37 6.34
C VAL A 74 10.54 -16.94 6.95
N ASP A 75 9.47 -16.16 6.95
CA ASP A 75 8.16 -16.53 7.52
C ASP A 75 7.21 -17.17 6.49
N TYR A 76 7.61 -17.20 5.20
CA TYR A 76 6.79 -17.64 4.09
C TYR A 76 7.35 -18.88 3.40
N THR A 77 6.48 -19.62 2.71
CA THR A 77 6.91 -20.75 1.89
C THR A 77 7.54 -20.26 0.57
N GLU A 78 8.27 -21.14 -0.12
CA GLU A 78 8.76 -20.84 -1.48
C GLU A 78 7.65 -20.43 -2.45
N GLU A 79 6.46 -21.02 -2.29
CA GLU A 79 5.27 -20.62 -3.04
C GLU A 79 4.85 -19.19 -2.70
N GLY A 80 4.80 -18.82 -1.42
CA GLY A 80 4.48 -17.46 -0.98
C GLY A 80 5.48 -16.43 -1.50
N ILE A 81 6.78 -16.75 -1.46
CA ILE A 81 7.85 -15.90 -2.01
C ILE A 81 7.65 -15.69 -3.52
N ARG A 82 7.37 -16.76 -4.26
CA ARG A 82 7.10 -16.69 -5.71
C ARG A 82 5.85 -15.87 -6.02
N ASN A 83 4.76 -16.12 -5.30
CA ASN A 83 3.50 -15.40 -5.47
C ASN A 83 3.67 -13.89 -5.24
N PHE A 84 4.45 -13.51 -4.21
CA PHE A 84 4.75 -12.09 -3.96
C PHE A 84 5.61 -11.49 -5.08
N HIS A 85 6.64 -12.21 -5.55
CA HIS A 85 7.47 -11.78 -6.66
C HIS A 85 6.67 -11.59 -7.95
N GLU A 86 5.82 -12.56 -8.31
CA GLU A 86 4.91 -12.47 -9.46
C GLU A 86 3.97 -11.28 -9.33
N PHE A 87 3.44 -11.01 -8.13
CA PHE A 87 2.59 -9.85 -7.88
C PHE A 87 3.31 -8.52 -8.14
N ILE A 88 4.51 -8.30 -7.59
CA ILE A 88 5.23 -7.02 -7.74
C ILE A 88 5.84 -6.83 -9.13
N THR A 89 5.97 -7.91 -9.91
CA THR A 89 6.46 -7.89 -11.31
C THR A 89 5.33 -7.94 -12.35
N ASP A 90 4.07 -8.01 -11.93
CA ASP A 90 2.93 -8.12 -12.85
C ASP A 90 2.74 -6.84 -13.69
N GLU A 91 2.74 -7.00 -15.02
CA GLU A 91 2.46 -5.92 -15.95
C GLU A 91 1.09 -5.27 -15.72
N HIS A 92 0.09 -6.02 -15.23
CA HIS A 92 -1.22 -5.45 -14.93
C HIS A 92 -1.17 -4.53 -13.71
N LEU A 93 -0.31 -4.83 -12.74
CA LEU A 93 -0.08 -3.95 -11.60
C LEU A 93 0.54 -2.63 -12.07
N TYR A 94 1.57 -2.70 -12.93
CA TYR A 94 2.17 -1.51 -13.53
C TYR A 94 1.19 -0.71 -14.39
N LYS A 95 0.36 -1.37 -15.21
CA LYS A 95 -0.72 -0.70 -15.97
C LYS A 95 -1.72 -0.02 -15.05
N SER A 96 -2.06 -0.64 -13.92
CA SER A 96 -2.96 -0.06 -12.92
C SER A 96 -2.35 1.16 -12.24
N PHE A 97 -1.05 1.13 -11.94
CA PHE A 97 -0.29 2.28 -11.43
C PHE A 97 -0.32 3.45 -12.41
N ARG A 98 0.03 3.19 -13.68
CA ARG A 98 0.01 4.20 -14.74
C ARG A 98 -1.36 4.81 -15.02
N GLN A 99 -2.43 4.07 -14.75
CA GLN A 99 -3.81 4.53 -14.91
C GLN A 99 -4.36 5.20 -13.64
N GLY A 100 -3.54 5.37 -12.59
CA GLY A 100 -3.95 5.96 -11.33
C GLY A 100 -4.91 5.09 -10.51
N ARG A 101 -5.05 3.80 -10.84
CA ARG A 101 -5.89 2.83 -10.09
C ARG A 101 -5.13 2.13 -8.96
N TYR A 102 -3.80 2.21 -9.00
CA TYR A 102 -2.90 1.73 -7.97
C TYR A 102 -2.03 2.90 -7.52
N GLN A 103 -2.55 3.71 -6.61
CA GLN A 103 -1.88 4.93 -6.19
C GLN A 103 -0.70 4.57 -5.28
N MET A 104 0.45 5.21 -5.51
CA MET A 104 1.68 4.94 -4.79
C MET A 104 2.39 6.24 -4.41
N MET A 105 2.75 6.36 -3.14
CA MET A 105 3.70 7.36 -2.66
C MET A 105 5.06 6.73 -2.46
N VAL A 106 6.10 7.51 -2.69
CA VAL A 106 7.50 7.13 -2.44
C VAL A 106 8.13 8.12 -1.46
N ALA A 107 9.05 7.60 -0.64
CA ALA A 107 9.96 8.39 0.17
C ALA A 107 11.33 8.41 -0.52
N LEU A 108 11.92 9.60 -0.64
CA LEU A 108 13.20 9.81 -1.31
C LEU A 108 14.22 10.49 -0.40
N ASP A 109 15.43 9.93 -0.33
CA ASP A 109 16.62 10.67 0.12
C ASP A 109 17.41 11.08 -1.14
N GLY A 110 17.30 12.35 -1.51
CA GLY A 110 17.77 12.85 -2.80
C GLY A 110 17.11 12.11 -3.97
N ALA A 111 17.90 11.37 -4.75
CA ALA A 111 17.41 10.56 -5.87
C ALA A 111 17.10 9.10 -5.50
N ARG A 112 17.41 8.67 -4.27
CA ARG A 112 17.25 7.27 -3.84
C ARG A 112 15.85 7.05 -3.30
N ILE A 113 15.14 6.05 -3.82
CA ILE A 113 13.90 5.55 -3.19
C ILE A 113 14.27 4.81 -1.90
N ILE A 114 13.82 5.34 -0.77
CA ILE A 114 14.05 4.76 0.57
C ILE A 114 12.78 4.17 1.19
N GLY A 115 11.63 4.32 0.53
CA GLY A 115 10.38 3.74 0.97
C GLY A 115 9.27 3.91 -0.05
N ALA A 116 8.27 3.05 0.00
CA ALA A 116 7.10 3.11 -0.86
C ALA A 116 5.86 2.64 -0.11
N ALA A 117 4.73 3.29 -0.35
CA ALA A 117 3.42 2.90 0.14
C ALA A 117 2.40 2.97 -0.99
N SER A 118 1.58 1.94 -1.16
CA SER A 118 0.53 1.92 -2.18
C SER A 118 -0.82 1.51 -1.62
N VAL A 119 -1.86 2.03 -2.26
CA VAL A 119 -3.25 1.65 -2.02
C VAL A 119 -3.88 1.11 -3.30
N ARG A 120 -4.82 0.19 -3.12
CA ARG A 120 -5.67 -0.36 -4.17
C ARG A 120 -7.09 -0.49 -3.65
N ASN A 121 -8.03 -0.74 -4.56
CA ASN A 121 -9.43 -0.96 -4.21
C ASN A 121 -9.95 0.12 -3.24
N TYR A 122 -9.64 1.37 -3.57
CA TYR A 122 -9.99 2.58 -2.81
C TYR A 122 -9.19 2.79 -1.52
N ASN A 123 -9.24 1.85 -0.57
CA ASN A 123 -8.74 2.07 0.79
C ASN A 123 -7.95 0.89 1.37
N HIS A 124 -7.54 -0.06 0.54
CA HIS A 124 -6.73 -1.19 0.97
C HIS A 124 -5.26 -0.90 0.73
N LEU A 125 -4.47 -0.82 1.81
CA LEU A 125 -3.02 -0.73 1.72
C LEU A 125 -2.49 -2.02 1.09
N SER A 126 -1.82 -1.88 -0.06
CA SER A 126 -1.31 -3.01 -0.81
C SER A 126 0.16 -3.29 -0.52
N LEU A 127 0.99 -2.26 -0.43
CA LEU A 127 2.41 -2.37 -0.10
C LEU A 127 2.80 -1.25 0.86
N LEU A 128 3.66 -1.55 1.81
CA LEU A 128 4.38 -0.55 2.61
C LEU A 128 5.74 -1.13 2.97
N PHE A 129 6.79 -0.60 2.34
CA PHE A 129 8.16 -1.03 2.57
C PHE A 129 9.07 0.18 2.76
N VAL A 130 10.09 -0.01 3.58
CA VAL A 130 11.15 0.97 3.84
C VAL A 130 12.47 0.27 3.65
N ASP A 131 13.44 0.94 3.04
CA ASP A 131 14.80 0.45 2.93
C ASP A 131 15.37 0.23 4.34
N GLU A 132 16.05 -0.89 4.53
CA GLU A 132 16.60 -1.32 5.81
C GLU A 132 17.45 -0.26 6.52
N GLU A 133 18.20 0.54 5.76
CA GLU A 133 19.08 1.57 6.31
C GLU A 133 18.28 2.70 6.97
N TYR A 134 17.00 2.82 6.61
CA TYR A 134 16.06 3.84 7.05
C TYR A 134 14.96 3.28 7.98
N HIS A 135 15.06 2.01 8.38
CA HIS A 135 14.19 1.46 9.42
C HIS A 135 14.36 2.23 10.74
N HIS A 136 13.29 2.32 11.51
CA HIS A 136 13.25 3.06 12.78
C HIS A 136 13.54 4.58 12.69
N ARG A 137 13.62 5.16 11.49
CA ARG A 137 13.79 6.61 11.26
C ARG A 137 12.50 7.37 10.96
N GLY A 138 11.34 6.72 11.12
CA GLY A 138 10.03 7.35 10.93
C GLY A 138 9.51 7.39 9.48
N VAL A 139 10.25 6.87 8.49
CA VAL A 139 9.82 6.83 7.07
C VAL A 139 8.48 6.12 6.90
N GLY A 140 8.35 4.89 7.43
CA GLY A 140 7.10 4.12 7.30
C GLY A 140 5.91 4.79 7.98
N ARG A 141 6.13 5.46 9.12
CA ARG A 141 5.10 6.26 9.82
C ARG A 141 4.67 7.45 8.97
N SER A 142 5.62 8.12 8.32
CA SER A 142 5.37 9.31 7.50
C SER A 142 4.61 8.94 6.22
N LEU A 143 5.04 7.87 5.53
CA LEU A 143 4.33 7.31 4.37
C LEU A 143 2.89 6.93 4.72
N MET A 144 2.69 6.20 5.84
CA MET A 144 1.35 5.84 6.31
C MET A 144 0.51 7.08 6.65
N GLY A 145 1.10 8.06 7.33
CA GLY A 145 0.43 9.31 7.68
C GLY A 145 -0.08 10.06 6.45
N ARG A 146 0.77 10.24 5.45
CA ARG A 146 0.43 10.89 4.17
C ARG A 146 -0.65 10.12 3.41
N MET A 147 -0.55 8.80 3.35
CA MET A 147 -1.56 7.96 2.71
C MET A 147 -2.91 8.02 3.43
N CYS A 148 -2.93 7.99 4.76
CA CYS A 148 -4.14 8.16 5.56
C CYS A 148 -4.78 9.54 5.35
N GLU A 149 -3.96 10.60 5.29
CA GLU A 149 -4.44 11.96 5.03
C GLU A 149 -5.09 12.08 3.66
N TYR A 150 -4.44 11.54 2.63
CA TYR A 150 -4.98 11.45 1.28
C TYR A 150 -6.33 10.72 1.27
N LEU A 151 -6.38 9.51 1.85
CA LEU A 151 -7.60 8.72 1.87
C LEU A 151 -8.74 9.45 2.57
N LYS A 152 -8.46 10.13 3.70
CA LYS A 152 -9.46 10.88 4.46
C LYS A 152 -9.97 12.11 3.74
N LYS A 153 -9.06 12.97 3.27
CA LYS A 153 -9.37 14.33 2.81
C LYS A 153 -9.74 14.38 1.34
N GLU A 154 -9.05 13.59 0.52
CA GLU A 154 -9.15 13.67 -0.94
C GLU A 154 -9.98 12.51 -1.50
N ALA A 155 -9.72 11.28 -1.07
CA ALA A 155 -10.49 10.13 -1.53
C ALA A 155 -11.87 10.00 -0.84
N GLY A 156 -12.04 10.63 0.33
CA GLY A 156 -13.28 10.61 1.11
C GLY A 156 -13.56 9.28 1.82
N GLU A 157 -12.53 8.49 2.06
CA GLU A 157 -12.62 7.18 2.72
C GLU A 157 -12.67 7.33 4.24
N ARG A 158 -13.44 6.45 4.89
CA ARG A 158 -13.66 6.50 6.36
C ARG A 158 -12.71 5.60 7.15
N TYR A 159 -12.09 4.64 6.48
CA TYR A 159 -11.20 3.66 7.08
C TYR A 159 -10.19 3.19 6.03
N MET A 160 -9.07 2.65 6.50
CA MET A 160 -8.08 1.92 5.70
C MET A 160 -8.04 0.48 6.20
N SER A 161 -7.91 -0.48 5.27
CA SER A 161 -7.69 -1.90 5.57
C SER A 161 -6.34 -2.37 5.05
N LEU A 162 -5.79 -3.43 5.64
CA LEU A 162 -4.54 -4.05 5.22
C LEU A 162 -4.46 -5.52 5.63
N LYS A 163 -3.49 -6.23 5.06
CA LYS A 163 -3.05 -7.56 5.53
C LYS A 163 -1.61 -7.44 6.02
N ALA A 164 -1.39 -7.52 7.32
CA ALA A 164 -0.08 -7.35 7.94
C ALA A 164 0.68 -8.68 7.96
N ALA A 165 1.91 -8.68 7.46
CA ALA A 165 2.88 -9.75 7.76
C ALA A 165 3.08 -9.88 9.27
N PRO A 166 3.42 -11.09 9.80
CA PRO A 166 3.61 -11.30 11.24
C PRO A 166 4.61 -10.30 11.85
N TYR A 167 5.71 -10.03 11.15
CA TYR A 167 6.73 -9.04 11.54
C TYR A 167 6.20 -7.61 11.67
N ALA A 168 5.17 -7.24 10.90
CA ALA A 168 4.67 -5.87 10.80
C ALA A 168 3.44 -5.58 11.68
N VAL A 169 2.84 -6.58 12.33
CA VAL A 169 1.60 -6.40 13.12
C VAL A 169 1.76 -5.34 14.20
N ASP A 170 2.84 -5.40 14.99
CA ASP A 170 3.08 -4.44 16.07
C ASP A 170 3.38 -3.04 15.57
N PHE A 171 3.97 -2.92 14.39
CA PHE A 171 4.15 -1.63 13.71
C PHE A 171 2.78 -1.00 13.42
N TYR A 172 1.84 -1.76 12.83
CA TYR A 172 0.51 -1.24 12.51
C TYR A 172 -0.33 -0.96 13.76
N ARG A 173 -0.22 -1.77 14.82
CA ARG A 173 -0.86 -1.48 16.12
C ARG A 173 -0.43 -0.13 16.68
N LYS A 174 0.86 0.19 16.64
CA LYS A 174 1.41 1.50 17.07
C LYS A 174 0.93 2.67 16.20
N LEU A 175 0.46 2.39 14.98
CA LEU A 175 -0.15 3.38 14.09
C LEU A 175 -1.68 3.48 14.28
N GLY A 176 -2.25 2.73 15.22
CA GLY A 176 -3.68 2.77 15.54
C GLY A 176 -4.55 1.84 14.69
N PHE A 177 -3.95 0.84 14.04
CA PHE A 177 -4.71 -0.26 13.43
C PHE A 177 -5.04 -1.32 14.48
N HIS A 178 -6.21 -1.93 14.35
CA HIS A 178 -6.59 -3.11 15.13
C HIS A 178 -6.77 -4.32 14.21
N ALA A 179 -6.52 -5.52 14.76
CA ALA A 179 -6.79 -6.75 14.03
C ALA A 179 -8.31 -6.96 13.91
N VAL A 180 -8.77 -7.32 12.71
CA VAL A 180 -10.19 -7.63 12.44
C VAL A 180 -10.47 -9.09 12.77
N HIS A 181 -9.53 -9.98 12.44
CA HIS A 181 -9.58 -11.42 12.68
C HIS A 181 -8.20 -11.95 13.09
N GLU A 182 -8.15 -13.24 13.45
CA GLU A 182 -6.91 -13.95 13.73
C GLU A 182 -6.01 -14.07 12.49
N GLU A 183 -4.74 -14.43 12.72
CA GLU A 183 -3.79 -14.69 11.62
C GLU A 183 -4.31 -15.81 10.72
N GLU A 184 -4.28 -15.57 9.41
CA GLU A 184 -4.65 -16.52 8.37
C GLU A 184 -3.46 -16.84 7.48
N ALA A 185 -3.39 -18.08 6.99
CA ALA A 185 -2.43 -18.48 5.97
C ALA A 185 -3.14 -18.63 4.63
N PHE A 186 -2.64 -17.93 3.61
CA PHE A 186 -3.18 -17.98 2.25
C PHE A 186 -2.04 -18.11 1.24
N SER A 187 -2.07 -19.17 0.43
CA SER A 187 -1.09 -19.41 -0.65
C SER A 187 0.37 -19.24 -0.22
N GLY A 188 0.72 -19.77 0.94
CA GLY A 188 2.09 -19.75 1.48
C GLY A 188 2.49 -18.48 2.24
N ILE A 189 1.58 -17.52 2.41
CA ILE A 189 1.80 -16.24 3.10
C ILE A 189 0.90 -16.20 4.34
N ARG A 190 1.49 -15.94 5.51
CA ARG A 190 0.76 -15.69 6.76
C ARG A 190 0.48 -14.20 6.91
N VAL A 191 -0.74 -13.83 7.25
CA VAL A 191 -1.15 -12.43 7.38
C VAL A 191 -2.20 -12.26 8.46
N THR A 192 -2.19 -11.11 9.12
CA THR A 192 -3.26 -10.67 10.00
C THR A 192 -4.04 -9.55 9.32
N PRO A 193 -5.34 -9.72 9.00
CA PRO A 193 -6.18 -8.64 8.52
C PRO A 193 -6.34 -7.55 9.59
N MET A 194 -6.04 -6.30 9.24
CA MET A 194 -6.15 -5.15 10.15
C MET A 194 -6.85 -3.97 9.48
N GLU A 195 -7.45 -3.11 10.29
CA GLU A 195 -8.08 -1.88 9.81
C GLU A 195 -7.87 -0.71 10.78
N LYS A 196 -8.09 0.50 10.28
CA LYS A 196 -8.05 1.75 11.04
C LYS A 196 -9.06 2.75 10.50
N PHE A 197 -9.82 3.40 11.38
CA PHE A 197 -10.63 4.56 11.03
C PHE A 197 -9.78 5.81 10.79
N LEU A 198 -10.12 6.61 9.78
CA LEU A 198 -9.32 7.74 9.30
C LEU A 198 -9.73 9.08 9.89
#